data_AF-A0A9P1HIG3-F1
#
_entry.id   AF-A0A9P1HIG3-F1
#
_cell.length_a   1.000
_cell.length_b   1.000
_cell.length_c   1.000
_cell.angle_alpha   90.00
_cell.angle_beta   90.00
_cell.angle_gamma   90.00
#
_symmetry.space_group_name_H-M   'P 1'
#
loop_
_entity.id
_entity.type
_entity.pdbx_description
1 polymer ?
#
loop_
_entity_poly.entity_id
_entity_poly.type
_entity_poly.pdbx_seq_one_letter_code
_entity_poly.pdbx_strand_id
1 'polypeptide(L)'
;MSATGKVVRSGASAVRTVAPIKSVTNEQARRSVLQVYKELQRLTPKFWWDFGLHDMPLGVFRAVLKQQFTKNSHISDIRVVDRLVGETNQHIYSIRYAFYNSDHVRNYLFRENVEAKPKDFLSKFLNGKN
;
A
#
# COMPACT_ATOMS: atom_id res chain seq x y z
N MET A 1 43.90 -45.55 2.74
CA MET A 1 43.11 -46.28 1.73
C MET A 1 41.70 -46.41 2.32
N SER A 2 40.60 -45.85 1.85
CA SER A 2 40.23 -45.23 0.58
C SER A 2 39.11 -44.22 0.87
N ALA A 3 39.11 -43.11 0.13
CA ALA A 3 38.04 -42.13 0.09
C ALA A 3 36.76 -42.71 -0.55
N THR A 4 35.59 -42.12 -0.22
CA THR A 4 34.41 -41.81 -1.07
C THR A 4 33.15 -41.71 -0.18
N GLY A 5 32.30 -40.69 -0.22
CA GLY A 5 32.21 -39.55 -1.11
C GLY A 5 31.36 -38.44 -0.50
N LYS A 6 31.80 -37.19 -0.70
CA LYS A 6 30.95 -36.01 -0.51
C LYS A 6 30.05 -35.88 -1.74
N VAL A 7 28.76 -36.17 -1.60
CA VAL A 7 27.76 -35.72 -2.56
C VAL A 7 27.48 -34.26 -2.25
N VAL A 8 28.27 -33.36 -2.86
CA VAL A 8 27.90 -31.95 -2.95
C VAL A 8 26.80 -31.88 -4.00
N ARG A 9 25.56 -31.67 -3.58
CA ARG A 9 24.50 -31.23 -4.49
C ARG A 9 24.86 -29.82 -4.96
N SER A 10 25.56 -29.76 -6.10
CA SER A 10 25.71 -28.57 -6.93
C SER A 10 24.33 -28.17 -7.44
N GLY A 11 23.93 -26.90 -7.23
CA GLY A 11 22.78 -26.33 -7.91
C GLY A 11 21.80 -25.51 -7.08
N ALA A 12 22.04 -25.27 -5.78
CA ALA A 12 21.32 -24.21 -5.09
C ALA A 12 21.90 -22.87 -5.59
N SER A 13 21.25 -22.26 -6.58
CA SER A 13 21.42 -20.84 -6.88
C SER A 13 21.46 -20.11 -5.55
N ALA A 14 22.56 -19.43 -5.25
CA ALA A 14 22.75 -18.71 -3.99
C ALA A 14 21.78 -17.53 -3.96
N VAL A 15 20.50 -17.81 -3.67
CA VAL A 15 19.50 -16.79 -3.40
C VAL A 15 20.02 -16.04 -2.19
N ARG A 16 20.37 -14.76 -2.37
CA ARG A 16 20.76 -13.89 -1.24
C ARG A 16 19.66 -13.98 -0.19
N THR A 17 19.95 -14.63 0.93
CA THR A 17 19.04 -14.69 2.07
C THR A 17 19.03 -13.33 2.73
N VAL A 18 17.90 -12.63 2.66
CA VAL A 18 17.73 -11.31 3.30
C VAL A 18 16.88 -11.45 4.54
N ALA A 19 17.25 -10.74 5.60
CA ALA A 19 16.48 -10.71 6.84
C ALA A 19 15.05 -10.18 6.58
N PRO A 20 14.01 -10.86 7.08
CA PRO A 20 12.64 -10.37 7.04
C PRO A 20 12.46 -9.18 7.99
N ILE A 21 11.50 -8.30 7.69
CA ILE A 21 11.21 -7.13 8.54
C ILE A 21 10.27 -7.53 9.69
N LYS A 22 9.10 -8.09 9.36
CA LYS A 22 8.11 -8.54 10.35
C LYS A 22 7.53 -9.90 10.00
N SER A 23 7.09 -10.08 8.75
CA SER A 23 6.51 -11.31 8.26
C SER A 23 7.57 -12.23 7.67
N VAL A 24 7.51 -13.51 8.00
CA VAL A 24 8.39 -14.55 7.44
C VAL A 24 7.72 -15.23 6.25
N THR A 25 6.39 -15.31 6.24
CA THR A 25 5.61 -15.97 5.19
C THR A 25 4.57 -15.03 4.56
N ASN A 26 4.17 -15.33 3.32
CA ASN A 26 3.14 -14.58 2.60
C ASN A 26 1.80 -14.56 3.34
N GLU A 27 1.45 -15.64 4.04
CA GLU A 27 0.23 -15.70 4.83
C GLU A 27 0.24 -14.72 6.00
N GLN A 28 1.37 -14.58 6.71
CA GLN A 28 1.52 -13.62 7.80
C GLN A 28 1.40 -12.18 7.30
N ALA A 29 2.02 -11.89 6.14
CA ALA A 29 1.90 -10.60 5.50
C ALA A 29 0.45 -10.29 5.10
N ARG A 30 -0.24 -11.26 4.48
CA ARG A 30 -1.66 -11.13 4.10
C ARG A 30 -2.55 -10.91 5.31
N ARG A 31 -2.34 -11.64 6.41
CA ARG A 31 -3.10 -11.43 7.66
C ARG A 31 -2.87 -10.02 8.21
N SER A 32 -1.63 -9.53 8.18
CA SER A 32 -1.28 -8.18 8.62
C SER A 32 -1.96 -7.09 7.77
N VAL A 33 -1.95 -7.24 6.44
CA VAL A 33 -2.67 -6.33 5.53
C VAL A 33 -4.17 -6.30 5.85
N LEU A 34 -4.79 -7.48 6.02
CA LEU A 34 -6.22 -7.57 6.34
C LEU A 34 -6.57 -6.97 7.70
N GLN A 35 -5.68 -7.11 8.68
CA GLN A 35 -5.86 -6.52 10.01
C GLN A 35 -5.89 -4.99 9.91
N VAL A 36 -4.89 -4.40 9.27
CA VAL A 36 -4.80 -2.94 9.11
C VAL A 36 -5.92 -2.39 8.24
N TYR A 37 -6.30 -3.10 7.16
CA TYR A 37 -7.47 -2.76 6.35
C TYR A 37 -8.75 -2.71 7.19
N LYS A 38 -9.02 -3.74 8.01
CA LYS A 38 -10.20 -3.77 8.89
C LYS A 38 -10.15 -2.65 9.93
N GLU A 39 -8.98 -2.34 10.48
CA GLU A 39 -8.82 -1.23 11.41
C GLU A 39 -9.15 0.12 10.77
N LEU A 40 -8.56 0.42 9.61
CA LEU A 40 -8.86 1.64 8.87
C LEU A 40 -10.35 1.73 8.53
N GLN A 41 -10.95 0.63 8.08
CA GLN A 41 -12.39 0.56 7.76
C GLN A 41 -13.28 0.79 9.00
N ARG A 42 -12.85 0.38 10.19
CA ARG A 42 -13.57 0.71 11.44
C ARG A 42 -13.42 2.18 11.83
N LEU A 43 -12.25 2.78 11.60
CA LEU A 43 -11.99 4.19 11.85
C LEU A 43 -12.71 5.11 10.83
N THR A 44 -13.01 4.59 9.63
CA THR A 44 -13.49 5.36 8.48
C THR A 44 -14.69 6.28 8.76
N PRO A 45 -15.75 5.89 9.49
CA PRO A 45 -16.88 6.78 9.76
C PRO A 45 -16.47 8.03 10.56
N LYS A 46 -15.65 7.86 11.60
CA LYS A 46 -15.12 8.97 12.40
C LYS A 46 -14.18 9.83 11.56
N PHE A 47 -13.29 9.18 10.81
CA PHE A 47 -12.38 9.87 9.90
C PHE A 47 -13.10 10.73 8.85
N TRP A 48 -14.13 10.18 8.20
CA TRP A 48 -14.99 10.86 7.25
C TRP A 48 -15.64 12.11 7.87
N TRP A 49 -16.09 11.98 9.13
CA TRP A 49 -16.71 13.06 9.87
C TRP A 49 -15.74 14.17 10.30
N ASP A 50 -14.67 13.79 10.99
CA ASP A 50 -13.71 14.73 11.56
C ASP A 50 -12.98 15.56 10.49
N PHE A 51 -12.80 14.99 9.30
CA PHE A 51 -12.10 15.64 8.19
C PHE A 51 -13.06 16.33 7.20
N GLY A 52 -14.36 16.36 7.49
CA GLY A 52 -15.35 17.11 6.72
C GLY A 52 -15.56 16.60 5.29
N LEU A 53 -15.38 15.30 5.04
CA LEU A 53 -15.48 14.68 3.71
C LEU A 53 -16.92 14.32 3.32
N HIS A 54 -17.89 15.07 3.82
CA HIS A 54 -19.33 14.82 3.68
C HIS A 54 -19.89 15.15 2.31
N ASP A 55 -19.09 15.84 1.48
CA ASP A 55 -19.38 16.06 0.07
C ASP A 55 -19.51 14.73 -0.70
N MET A 56 -18.97 13.63 -0.17
CA MET A 56 -19.19 12.28 -0.70
C MET A 56 -19.89 11.33 0.29
N PRO A 57 -20.72 10.39 -0.21
CA PRO A 57 -21.29 9.35 0.61
C PRO A 57 -20.21 8.46 1.24
N LEU A 58 -20.39 8.08 2.51
CA LEU A 58 -19.45 7.22 3.26
C LEU A 58 -19.10 5.90 2.53
N GLY A 59 -20.07 5.32 1.80
CA GLY A 59 -19.83 4.11 1.00
C GLY A 59 -18.81 4.33 -0.12
N VAL A 60 -18.87 5.49 -0.79
CA VAL A 60 -17.90 5.89 -1.82
C VAL A 60 -16.53 6.11 -1.18
N PHE A 61 -16.49 6.79 -0.04
CA PHE A 61 -15.24 7.01 0.69
C PHE A 61 -14.54 5.69 1.09
N ARG A 62 -15.29 4.72 1.62
CA ARG A 62 -14.79 3.37 1.93
C ARG A 62 -14.23 2.66 0.70
N ALA A 63 -14.88 2.83 -0.46
CA ALA A 63 -14.43 2.26 -1.72
C ALA A 63 -13.12 2.89 -2.20
N VAL A 64 -12.94 4.19 -2.03
CA VAL A 64 -11.68 4.90 -2.35
C VAL A 64 -10.55 4.42 -1.46
N LEU A 65 -10.78 4.26 -0.15
CA LEU A 65 -9.78 3.66 0.74
C LEU A 65 -9.43 2.23 0.29
N LYS A 66 -10.42 1.41 -0.07
CA LYS A 66 -10.19 0.06 -0.62
C LYS A 66 -9.37 0.11 -1.92
N GLN A 67 -9.62 1.10 -2.78
CA GLN A 67 -8.88 1.27 -4.04
C GLN A 67 -7.38 1.45 -3.79
N GLN A 68 -6.99 2.21 -2.75
CA GLN A 68 -5.58 2.39 -2.38
C GLN A 68 -4.90 1.07 -1.99
N PHE A 69 -5.60 0.17 -1.29
CA PHE A 69 -5.07 -1.17 -1.01
C PHE A 69 -4.94 -2.00 -2.28
N THR A 70 -5.97 -1.99 -3.15
CA THR A 70 -5.95 -2.80 -4.38
C THR A 70 -4.90 -2.31 -5.40
N LYS A 71 -4.54 -1.03 -5.38
CA LYS A 71 -3.48 -0.47 -6.24
C LYS A 71 -2.14 -1.19 -6.07
N ASN A 72 -1.86 -1.65 -4.84
CA ASN A 72 -0.61 -2.32 -4.49
C ASN A 72 -0.72 -3.86 -4.55
N SER A 73 -1.81 -4.42 -5.12
CA SER A 73 -2.04 -5.87 -5.19
C SER A 73 -1.02 -6.64 -6.03
N HIS A 74 -0.29 -5.97 -6.92
CA HIS A 74 0.74 -6.56 -7.78
C HIS A 74 2.07 -6.83 -7.06
N ILE A 75 2.23 -6.37 -5.82
CA ILE A 75 3.48 -6.49 -5.05
C ILE A 75 3.59 -7.92 -4.48
N SER A 76 4.69 -8.60 -4.80
CA SER A 76 4.98 -9.95 -4.32
C SER A 76 6.00 -10.02 -3.18
N ASP A 77 6.87 -9.00 -3.03
CA ASP A 77 7.91 -9.00 -1.98
C ASP A 77 7.30 -8.68 -0.60
N ILE A 78 7.41 -9.65 0.31
CA ILE A 78 6.91 -9.58 1.69
C ILE A 78 7.42 -8.35 2.44
N ARG A 79 8.68 -7.96 2.23
CA ARG A 79 9.30 -6.84 2.95
C ARG A 79 8.70 -5.50 2.54
N VAL A 80 8.37 -5.37 1.26
CA VAL A 80 7.68 -4.19 0.74
C VAL A 80 6.26 -4.13 1.29
N VAL A 81 5.57 -5.28 1.35
CA VAL A 81 4.24 -5.38 1.97
C VAL A 81 4.29 -4.98 3.44
N ASP A 82 5.23 -5.50 4.22
CA ASP A 82 5.40 -5.15 5.64
C ASP A 82 5.66 -3.66 5.84
N ARG A 83 6.49 -3.05 4.98
CA ARG A 83 6.74 -1.62 4.99
C ARG A 83 5.45 -0.82 4.74
N LEU A 84 4.69 -1.17 3.71
CA LEU A 84 3.42 -0.50 3.39
C LEU A 84 2.37 -0.66 4.51
N VAL A 85 2.35 -1.82 5.17
CA VAL A 85 1.52 -2.04 6.36
C VAL A 85 1.96 -1.11 7.50
N GLY A 86 3.27 -0.96 7.73
CA GLY A 86 3.83 -0.01 8.70
C GLY A 86 3.45 1.44 8.40
N GLU A 87 3.62 1.88 7.15
CA GLU A 87 3.23 3.22 6.68
C GLU A 87 1.72 3.46 6.88
N THR A 88 0.88 2.45 6.60
CA THR A 88 -0.57 2.55 6.82
C THR A 88 -0.93 2.70 8.30
N ASN A 89 -0.26 1.98 9.20
CA ASN A 89 -0.44 2.15 10.64
C ASN A 89 -0.06 3.57 11.09
N GLN A 90 1.01 4.13 10.53
CA GLN A 90 1.39 5.50 10.80
C GLN A 90 0.32 6.49 10.33
N HIS A 91 -0.27 6.28 9.14
CA HIS A 91 -1.39 7.11 8.66
C HIS A 91 -2.61 7.00 9.59
N ILE A 92 -2.98 5.79 10.03
CA ILE A 92 -4.08 5.57 10.99
C ILE A 92 -3.82 6.36 12.28
N TYR A 93 -2.58 6.31 12.79
CA TYR A 93 -2.18 7.06 13.97
C TYR A 93 -2.31 8.57 13.74
N SER A 94 -1.73 9.10 12.66
CA SER A 94 -1.83 10.53 12.32
C SER A 94 -3.28 11.01 12.14
N ILE A 95 -4.17 10.19 11.57
CA ILE A 95 -5.60 10.50 11.45
C ILE A 95 -6.27 10.51 12.83
N ARG A 96 -6.00 9.48 13.65
CA ARG A 96 -6.62 9.33 14.98
C ARG A 96 -6.31 10.50 15.90
N TYR A 97 -5.08 11.01 15.85
CA TYR A 97 -4.59 12.13 16.67
C TYR A 97 -4.67 13.49 15.96
N ALA A 98 -5.33 13.57 14.80
CA ALA A 98 -5.47 14.81 14.02
C ALA A 98 -4.14 15.51 13.71
N PHE A 99 -3.07 14.75 13.47
CA PHE A 99 -1.79 15.29 12.99
C PHE A 99 -1.82 15.65 11.50
N TYR A 100 -2.82 15.16 10.76
CA TYR A 100 -3.09 15.62 9.40
C TYR A 100 -4.21 16.65 9.38
N ASN A 101 -4.08 17.61 8.45
CA ASN A 101 -5.17 18.53 8.09
C ASN A 101 -6.12 17.89 7.05
N SER A 102 -7.37 18.34 7.01
CA SER A 102 -8.40 17.96 6.04
C SER A 102 -7.93 18.09 4.59
N ASP A 103 -7.30 19.21 4.26
CA ASP A 103 -6.78 19.44 2.90
C ASP A 103 -5.67 18.46 2.52
N HIS A 104 -4.80 18.08 3.48
CA HIS A 104 -3.73 17.12 3.24
C HIS A 104 -4.32 15.75 2.86
N VAL A 105 -5.30 15.29 3.63
CA VAL A 105 -5.98 14.02 3.38
C VAL A 105 -6.71 14.04 2.04
N ARG A 106 -7.45 15.11 1.76
CA ARG A 106 -8.25 15.26 0.53
C ARG A 106 -7.34 15.24 -0.69
N ASN A 107 -6.25 16.01 -0.66
CA ASN A 107 -5.25 16.02 -1.73
C ASN A 107 -4.57 14.64 -1.90
N TYR A 108 -4.26 13.95 -0.80
CA TYR A 108 -3.61 12.63 -0.86
C TYR A 108 -4.51 11.58 -1.53
N LEU A 109 -5.78 11.51 -1.16
CA LEU A 109 -6.71 10.49 -1.64
C LEU A 109 -7.27 10.77 -3.03
N PHE A 110 -7.59 12.02 -3.34
CA PHE A 110 -8.37 12.38 -4.54
C PHE A 110 -7.57 13.13 -5.60
N ARG A 111 -6.53 13.88 -5.20
CA ARG A 111 -5.75 14.74 -6.10
C ARG A 111 -6.62 15.66 -6.98
N GLU A 112 -7.68 16.24 -6.40
CA GLU A 112 -8.72 16.97 -7.14
C GLU A 112 -8.20 18.14 -7.98
N ASN A 113 -7.12 18.78 -7.54
CA ASN A 113 -6.52 19.93 -8.20
C ASN A 113 -5.49 19.57 -9.29
N VAL A 114 -5.38 18.30 -9.67
CA VAL A 114 -4.43 17.84 -10.69
C VAL A 114 -5.20 17.35 -11.90
N GLU A 115 -5.16 18.12 -12.99
CA GLU A 115 -5.70 17.65 -14.26
C GLU A 115 -5.10 16.29 -14.63
N ALA A 116 -5.97 15.36 -15.03
CA ALA A 116 -5.55 14.03 -15.40
C ALA A 116 -4.55 14.13 -16.57
N LYS A 117 -3.34 13.57 -16.38
CA LYS A 117 -2.34 13.58 -17.44
C LYS A 117 -2.92 12.97 -18.71
N PRO A 118 -2.73 13.60 -19.88
CA PRO A 118 -3.21 13.07 -21.14
C PRO A 118 -2.63 11.68 -21.35
N LYS A 119 -3.49 10.69 -21.62
CA LYS A 119 -3.08 9.29 -21.83
C LYS A 119 -2.86 8.99 -23.29
N ASP A 120 -3.75 9.49 -24.13
CA ASP A 120 -3.72 9.30 -25.58
C ASP A 120 -2.65 10.17 -26.25
N PHE A 121 -2.14 9.70 -27.39
CA PHE A 121 -1.16 10.41 -28.19
C PHE A 121 -1.65 11.80 -28.59
N LEU A 122 -2.88 11.93 -29.12
CA LEU A 122 -3.38 13.20 -29.59
C LEU A 122 -3.49 14.22 -28.45
N SER A 123 -4.01 13.80 -27.30
CA SER A 123 -4.10 14.67 -26.12
C SER A 123 -2.72 15.08 -25.58
N LYS A 124 -1.71 14.20 -25.64
CA LYS A 124 -0.32 14.53 -25.25
C LYS A 124 0.30 15.51 -26.24
N PHE A 125 0.10 15.27 -27.54
CA PHE A 125 0.55 16.13 -28.62
C PHE A 125 -0.02 17.55 -28.48
N LEU A 126 -1.34 17.67 -28.29
CA LEU A 126 -2.01 18.96 -28.13
C LEU A 126 -1.58 19.70 -26.85
N ASN A 127 -1.26 18.98 -25.77
CA ASN A 127 -0.81 19.57 -24.51
C ASN A 127 0.68 19.96 -24.50
N GLY A 128 1.45 19.62 -25.55
CA GLY A 128 2.86 20.00 -25.69
C GLY A 128 3.78 19.45 -24.60
N LYS A 129 3.34 18.43 -23.86
CA LYS A 129 4.07 17.80 -22.74
C LYS A 129 4.20 16.30 -23.02
N ASN A 130 5.45 15.82 -23.12
CA ASN A 130 5.79 14.39 -23.27
C ASN A 130 5.40 13.58 -22.03
#